data_AF-A0A1V6S9A7-F1
#
_entry.id   AF-A0A1V6S9A7-F1
#
_cell.length_a   1.000
_cell.length_b   1.000
_cell.length_c   1.000
_cell.angle_alpha   90.00
_cell.angle_beta   90.00
_cell.angle_gamma   90.00
#
_symmetry.space_group_name_H-M   'P 1'
#
loop_
_entity.id
_entity.type
_entity.pdbx_description
1 polymer ?
#
loop_
_entity_poly.entity_id
_entity_poly.type
_entity_poly.pdbx_seq_one_letter_code
_entity_poly.pdbx_strand_id
1 'polypeptide(L)'
;MIGDVLHDRYRIVDKLGFGGYSTVWLAQDRQREKYVAVKVGIANSLSQEMKSLRALSALSVHPGHDAIPSPLDEFEVRGPNGVYPCYTMAPARCNLREASFSYLFPLDVARPLVGGLTMAISHMHSCGYVHRDIHLRNILVKLPSSFNHLSVEQFYEEYGELETVPITGRDGKPLPPNVPTKAVISLNLGMDADDFKLHDTHVLLSDFAESYCPSSETPEERTATHHLQHDLQKPDSNRRPLFHTRLISRVWQWRFGRYWA
;
A
#
# COMPACT_ATOMS: atom_id res chain seq x y z
N MET A 1 -13.99 -10.58 0.00
CA MET A 1 -13.59 -9.17 -0.03
C MET A 1 -14.14 -8.47 -1.23
N ILE A 2 -13.86 -8.89 -2.49
CA ILE A 2 -14.55 -8.27 -3.64
C ILE A 2 -16.07 -8.31 -3.45
N GLY A 3 -16.72 -7.14 -3.60
CA GLY A 3 -18.14 -6.96 -3.38
C GLY A 3 -18.57 -6.74 -1.92
N ASP A 4 -17.71 -7.07 -0.94
CA ASP A 4 -18.01 -6.85 0.49
C ASP A 4 -18.07 -5.34 0.77
N VAL A 5 -18.91 -4.96 1.74
CA VAL A 5 -18.99 -3.57 2.24
C VAL A 5 -18.33 -3.51 3.60
N LEU A 6 -17.20 -2.82 3.69
CA LEU A 6 -16.50 -2.57 4.95
C LEU A 6 -17.02 -1.31 5.62
N HIS A 7 -17.11 -1.35 6.95
CA HIS A 7 -17.56 -0.22 7.76
C HIS A 7 -18.90 0.38 7.26
N ASP A 8 -19.79 -0.50 6.78
CA ASP A 8 -21.10 -0.16 6.18
C ASP A 8 -21.06 0.90 5.06
N ARG A 9 -19.87 1.18 4.50
CA ARG A 9 -19.63 2.33 3.62
C ARG A 9 -18.75 2.01 2.41
N TYR A 10 -17.68 1.25 2.60
CA TYR A 10 -16.66 1.04 1.56
C TYR A 10 -16.90 -0.27 0.84
N ARG A 11 -17.52 -0.21 -0.34
CA ARG A 11 -17.73 -1.39 -1.18
C ARG A 11 -16.43 -1.73 -1.91
N ILE A 12 -15.84 -2.88 -1.63
CA ILE A 12 -14.60 -3.31 -2.28
C ILE A 12 -14.85 -3.63 -3.75
N VAL A 13 -14.06 -3.00 -4.62
CA VAL A 13 -14.13 -3.14 -6.07
C VAL A 13 -13.01 -4.04 -6.56
N ASP A 14 -11.76 -3.71 -6.25
CA ASP A 14 -10.60 -4.48 -6.69
C ASP A 14 -9.45 -4.43 -5.67
N LYS A 15 -8.36 -5.14 -5.93
CA LYS A 15 -7.14 -5.14 -5.12
C LYS A 15 -6.09 -4.26 -5.77
N LEU A 16 -5.57 -3.27 -5.04
CA LEU A 16 -4.51 -2.38 -5.54
C LEU A 16 -3.11 -2.94 -5.25
N GLY A 17 -2.93 -3.64 -4.13
CA GLY A 17 -1.61 -4.11 -3.75
C GLY A 17 -1.59 -4.87 -2.43
N PHE A 18 -0.42 -5.42 -2.10
CA PHE A 18 -0.18 -6.07 -0.82
C PHE A 18 1.29 -5.95 -0.43
N GLY A 19 1.55 -5.87 0.87
CA GLY A 19 2.88 -5.82 1.46
C GLY A 19 3.04 -6.87 2.56
N GLY A 20 4.15 -6.78 3.30
CA GLY A 20 4.41 -7.68 4.42
C GLY A 20 3.36 -7.60 5.54
N TYR A 21 2.76 -6.41 5.72
CA TYR A 21 1.95 -6.07 6.89
C TYR A 21 0.55 -5.53 6.55
N SER A 22 0.17 -5.49 5.28
CA SER A 22 -1.14 -4.98 4.87
C SER A 22 -1.54 -5.42 3.46
N THR A 23 -2.83 -5.28 3.15
CA THR A 23 -3.37 -5.35 1.79
C THR A 23 -4.13 -4.07 1.50
N VAL A 24 -3.96 -3.52 0.30
CA VAL A 24 -4.65 -2.30 -0.15
C VAL A 24 -5.69 -2.68 -1.19
N TRP A 25 -6.92 -2.24 -0.96
CA TRP A 25 -8.06 -2.50 -1.82
C TRP A 25 -8.58 -1.19 -2.42
N LEU A 26 -9.00 -1.24 -3.68
CA LEU A 26 -9.83 -0.20 -4.27
C LEU A 26 -11.26 -0.40 -3.77
N ALA A 27 -11.88 0.67 -3.28
CA ALA A 27 -13.27 0.64 -2.86
C ALA A 27 -14.03 1.86 -3.34
N GLN A 28 -15.33 1.71 -3.53
CA GLN A 28 -16.26 2.82 -3.73
C GLN A 28 -16.78 3.28 -2.37
N ASP A 29 -16.55 4.56 -2.04
CA ASP A 29 -17.14 5.23 -0.88
C ASP A 29 -18.61 5.54 -1.19
N ARG A 30 -19.54 4.79 -0.58
CA ARG A 30 -20.99 4.95 -0.82
C ARG A 30 -21.59 6.25 -0.29
N GLN A 31 -20.87 6.98 0.56
CA GLN A 31 -21.35 8.27 1.09
C GLN A 31 -20.87 9.46 0.25
N ARG A 32 -19.64 9.38 -0.27
CA ARG A 32 -19.03 10.46 -1.06
C ARG A 32 -19.08 10.22 -2.57
N GLU A 33 -19.50 9.03 -3.00
CA GLU A 33 -19.54 8.59 -4.40
C GLU A 33 -18.20 8.76 -5.11
N LYS A 34 -17.11 8.36 -4.44
CA LYS A 34 -15.72 8.45 -4.93
C LYS A 34 -14.97 7.17 -4.68
N TYR A 35 -13.90 6.94 -5.43
CA TYR A 35 -12.98 5.85 -5.16
C TYR A 35 -12.03 6.19 -4.01
N VAL A 36 -11.77 5.21 -3.16
CA VAL A 36 -10.80 5.27 -2.08
C VAL A 36 -9.92 4.03 -2.08
N ALA A 37 -8.67 4.18 -1.66
CA ALA A 37 -7.81 3.07 -1.30
C ALA A 37 -8.03 2.73 0.18
N VAL A 38 -8.49 1.51 0.47
CA VAL A 38 -8.65 0.97 1.82
C VAL A 38 -7.45 0.10 2.16
N LYS A 39 -6.58 0.57 3.05
CA LYS A 39 -5.48 -0.24 3.58
C LYS A 39 -5.97 -1.02 4.79
N VAL A 40 -5.86 -2.35 4.72
CA VAL A 40 -6.21 -3.29 5.79
C VAL A 40 -4.92 -3.87 6.34
N GLY A 41 -4.62 -3.60 7.61
CA GLY A 41 -3.42 -4.11 8.29
C GLY A 41 -3.49 -5.60 8.63
N ILE A 42 -2.53 -6.08 9.43
CA ILE A 42 -2.62 -7.42 10.04
C ILE A 42 -3.41 -7.38 11.35
N ALA A 43 -3.98 -8.51 11.74
CA ALA A 43 -4.78 -8.61 12.96
C ALA A 43 -3.99 -8.19 14.20
N ASN A 44 -4.62 -7.35 15.03
CA ASN A 44 -4.13 -6.84 16.30
C ASN A 44 -2.77 -6.12 16.21
N SER A 45 -2.46 -5.52 15.04
CA SER A 45 -1.28 -4.64 14.88
C SER A 45 -1.54 -3.23 15.40
N LEU A 46 -0.46 -2.54 15.75
CA LEU A 46 -0.50 -1.13 16.12
C LEU A 46 -0.52 -0.24 14.87
N SER A 47 -1.28 0.84 14.93
CA SER A 47 -1.38 1.83 13.85
C SER A 47 -0.27 2.91 13.94
N GLN A 48 1.00 2.51 14.12
CA GLN A 48 2.11 3.46 14.16
C GLN A 48 2.16 4.33 12.89
N GLU A 49 1.90 3.70 11.74
CA GLU A 49 1.75 4.40 10.46
C GLU A 49 0.70 5.52 10.51
N MET A 50 -0.46 5.27 11.14
CA MET A 50 -1.51 6.28 11.29
C MET A 50 -1.10 7.42 12.19
N LYS A 51 -0.33 7.16 13.26
CA LYS A 51 0.20 8.22 14.12
C LYS A 51 1.03 9.20 13.30
N SER A 52 1.96 8.69 12.48
CA SER A 52 2.79 9.51 11.61
C SER A 52 1.98 10.24 10.54
N LEU A 53 1.07 9.54 9.85
CA LEU A 53 0.23 10.14 8.81
C LEU A 53 -0.70 11.23 9.36
N ARG A 54 -1.30 11.05 10.54
CA ARG A 54 -2.12 12.09 11.21
C ARG A 54 -1.30 13.33 11.54
N ALA A 55 -0.06 13.15 12.03
CA ALA A 55 0.82 14.28 12.33
C ALA A 55 1.26 15.02 11.06
N LEU A 56 1.53 14.30 9.98
CA LEU A 56 2.00 14.87 8.71
C LEU A 56 0.89 15.50 7.86
N SER A 57 -0.35 15.03 8.01
CA SER A 57 -1.53 15.54 7.31
C SER A 57 -2.17 16.75 7.98
N ALA A 58 -1.71 17.13 9.18
CA ALA A 58 -2.13 18.36 9.84
C ALA A 58 -1.95 19.58 8.90
N LEU A 59 -2.83 20.58 9.06
CA LEU A 59 -2.85 21.75 8.18
C LEU A 59 -1.46 22.40 8.11
N SER A 60 -0.91 22.49 6.91
CA SER A 60 0.40 23.06 6.64
C SER A 60 0.33 23.89 5.36
N VAL A 61 1.10 24.97 5.33
CA VAL A 61 1.31 25.80 4.13
C VAL A 61 2.55 25.36 3.34
N HIS A 62 3.25 24.32 3.82
CA HIS A 62 4.46 23.84 3.17
C HIS A 62 4.11 23.19 1.80
N PRO A 63 4.77 23.57 0.69
CA PRO A 63 4.42 23.09 -0.66
C PRO A 63 4.43 21.56 -0.83
N GLY A 64 5.26 20.87 -0.04
CA GLY A 64 5.33 19.41 -0.01
C GLY A 64 4.22 18.69 0.74
N HIS A 65 3.29 19.42 1.39
CA HIS A 65 2.17 18.82 2.14
C HIS A 65 1.29 17.94 1.24
N ASP A 66 0.99 18.41 0.02
CA ASP A 66 0.18 17.68 -0.97
C ASP A 66 0.84 16.38 -1.46
N ALA A 67 2.14 16.22 -1.25
CA ALA A 67 2.88 15.00 -1.62
C ALA A 67 2.87 13.94 -0.50
N ILE A 68 2.23 14.23 0.64
CA ILE A 68 1.96 13.24 1.70
C ILE A 68 0.48 12.82 1.65
N PRO A 69 0.18 11.51 1.60
CA PRO A 69 -1.18 11.00 1.68
C PRO A 69 -1.88 11.47 2.96
N SER A 70 -3.10 11.97 2.82
CA SER A 70 -3.95 12.31 3.96
C SER A 70 -4.96 11.20 4.23
N PRO A 71 -5.02 10.65 5.46
CA PRO A 71 -6.06 9.70 5.84
C PRO A 71 -7.44 10.35 5.74
N LEU A 72 -8.38 9.67 5.09
CA LEU A 72 -9.75 10.14 4.87
C LEU A 72 -10.75 9.60 5.90
N ASP A 73 -10.43 8.43 6.47
CA ASP A 73 -11.20 7.72 7.50
C ASP A 73 -10.33 6.64 8.14
N GLU A 74 -10.62 6.28 9.38
CA GLU A 74 -9.94 5.23 10.15
C GLU A 74 -10.96 4.40 10.92
N PHE A 75 -10.88 3.07 10.78
CA PHE A 75 -11.84 2.15 11.37
C PHE A 75 -11.21 0.77 11.60
N GLU A 76 -11.98 -0.13 12.20
CA GLU A 76 -11.55 -1.50 12.46
C GLU A 76 -12.49 -2.51 11.79
N VAL A 77 -11.92 -3.60 11.29
CA VAL A 77 -12.68 -4.74 10.79
C VAL A 77 -12.47 -5.93 11.71
N ARG A 78 -13.56 -6.54 12.20
CA ARG A 78 -13.47 -7.76 13.01
C ARG A 78 -13.51 -8.98 12.11
N GLY A 79 -12.50 -9.84 12.23
CA GLY A 79 -12.42 -11.11 11.51
C GLY A 79 -12.07 -12.27 12.44
N PRO A 80 -11.99 -13.49 11.90
CA PRO A 80 -11.75 -14.68 12.71
C PRO A 80 -10.38 -14.72 13.39
N ASN A 81 -9.39 -13.94 12.91
CA ASN A 81 -8.05 -13.90 13.49
C ASN A 81 -7.81 -12.67 14.40
N GLY A 82 -8.84 -11.86 14.64
CA GLY A 82 -8.74 -10.66 15.49
C GLY A 82 -9.30 -9.41 14.82
N VAL A 83 -8.85 -8.27 15.31
CA VAL A 83 -9.28 -6.95 14.87
C VAL A 83 -8.24 -6.38 13.91
N TYR A 84 -8.67 -5.96 12.73
CA TYR A 84 -7.80 -5.44 11.69
C TYR A 84 -7.90 -3.91 11.63
N PRO A 85 -6.84 -3.16 11.96
CA PRO A 85 -6.84 -1.72 11.78
C PRO A 85 -6.91 -1.39 10.29
N CYS A 86 -7.78 -0.46 9.94
CA CYS A 86 -8.04 -0.06 8.57
C CYS A 86 -8.06 1.46 8.47
N TYR A 87 -7.60 1.99 7.35
CA TYR A 87 -7.77 3.39 7.03
C TYR A 87 -7.90 3.59 5.53
N THR A 88 -8.48 4.73 5.16
CA THR A 88 -8.70 5.08 3.76
C THR A 88 -7.86 6.28 3.34
N MET A 89 -7.48 6.30 2.07
CA MET A 89 -6.78 7.43 1.44
C MET A 89 -7.25 7.58 -0.01
N ALA A 90 -6.86 8.67 -0.67
CA ALA A 90 -7.04 8.79 -2.11
C ALA A 90 -6.26 7.66 -2.83
N PRO A 91 -6.87 6.97 -3.82
CA PRO A 91 -6.16 5.94 -4.55
C PRO A 91 -5.04 6.57 -5.39
N ALA A 92 -3.96 5.80 -5.58
CA ALA A 92 -2.85 6.15 -6.44
C ALA A 92 -2.83 5.22 -7.65
N ARG A 93 -2.17 5.68 -8.72
CA ARG A 93 -2.12 4.99 -10.01
C ARG A 93 -1.16 3.81 -9.93
N CYS A 94 0.13 4.07 -9.83
CA CYS A 94 1.15 3.05 -9.68
C CYS A 94 2.32 3.60 -8.88
N ASN A 95 3.24 2.73 -8.50
CA ASN A 95 4.54 3.17 -7.99
C ASN A 95 5.55 3.38 -9.12
N LEU A 96 6.58 4.21 -8.88
CA LEU A 96 7.61 4.49 -9.89
C LEU A 96 8.44 3.27 -10.28
N ARG A 97 8.47 2.21 -9.46
CA ARG A 97 9.15 0.95 -9.82
C ARG A 97 8.38 0.17 -10.88
N GLU A 98 7.05 0.11 -10.78
CA GLU A 98 6.17 -0.48 -11.78
C GLU A 98 6.24 0.31 -13.09
N ALA A 99 6.14 1.63 -13.02
CA ALA A 99 6.23 2.49 -14.20
C ALA A 99 7.60 2.40 -14.90
N SER A 100 8.68 2.32 -14.13
CA SER A 100 10.01 2.16 -14.71
C SER A 100 10.13 0.81 -15.41
N PHE A 101 9.77 -0.31 -14.75
CA PHE A 101 9.91 -1.73 -15.16
C PHE A 101 11.28 -2.17 -15.71
N SER A 102 11.93 -1.40 -16.59
CA SER A 102 13.35 -1.39 -16.97
C SER A 102 13.82 -0.10 -17.70
N TYR A 103 12.94 0.88 -17.88
CA TYR A 103 13.17 2.12 -18.59
C TYR A 103 13.47 3.29 -17.64
N LEU A 104 14.21 4.26 -18.16
CA LEU A 104 14.45 5.53 -17.49
C LEU A 104 13.34 6.50 -17.87
N PHE A 105 12.84 7.25 -16.90
CA PHE A 105 11.95 8.37 -17.19
C PHE A 105 12.66 9.40 -18.07
N PRO A 106 11.96 9.99 -19.05
CA PRO A 106 12.44 11.17 -19.78
C PRO A 106 12.92 12.25 -18.81
N LEU A 107 13.99 12.96 -19.13
CA LEU A 107 14.65 13.87 -18.18
C LEU A 107 13.74 15.03 -17.72
N ASP A 108 12.86 15.50 -18.60
CA ASP A 108 11.81 16.48 -18.35
C ASP A 108 10.71 15.98 -17.42
N VAL A 109 10.52 14.66 -17.31
CA VAL A 109 9.63 13.99 -16.34
C VAL A 109 10.39 13.65 -15.04
N ALA A 110 11.62 13.15 -15.14
CA ALA A 110 12.41 12.72 -13.99
C ALA A 110 12.69 13.87 -13.02
N ARG A 111 13.02 15.07 -13.55
CA ARG A 111 13.28 16.27 -12.74
C ARG A 111 12.10 16.65 -11.83
N PRO A 112 10.87 16.85 -12.35
CA PRO A 112 9.73 17.18 -11.51
C PRO A 112 9.31 16.03 -10.58
N LEU A 113 9.46 14.75 -10.96
CA LEU A 113 9.25 13.62 -10.04
C LEU A 113 10.18 13.70 -8.82
N VAL A 114 11.48 13.94 -9.05
CA VAL A 114 12.46 14.13 -7.97
C VAL A 114 12.15 15.39 -7.17
N GLY A 115 11.79 16.49 -7.84
CA GLY A 115 11.39 17.73 -7.17
C GLY A 115 10.19 17.52 -6.23
N GLY A 116 9.16 16.81 -6.69
CA GLY A 116 8.00 16.43 -5.88
C GLY A 116 8.38 15.58 -4.66
N LEU A 117 9.24 14.57 -4.85
CA LEU A 117 9.76 13.77 -3.75
C LEU A 117 10.56 14.61 -2.74
N THR A 118 11.45 15.49 -3.21
CA THR A 118 12.23 16.37 -2.34
C THR A 118 11.33 17.31 -1.55
N MET A 119 10.25 17.83 -2.15
CA MET A 119 9.25 18.62 -1.42
C MET A 119 8.55 17.80 -0.33
N ALA A 120 8.14 16.55 -0.62
CA ALA A 120 7.53 15.65 0.35
C ALA A 120 8.45 15.41 1.57
N ILE A 121 9.73 15.13 1.30
CA ILE A 121 10.76 14.92 2.32
C ILE A 121 10.97 16.20 3.14
N SER A 122 11.07 17.36 2.49
CA SER A 122 11.21 18.66 3.17
C SER A 122 10.04 18.92 4.11
N HIS A 123 8.80 18.66 3.66
CA HIS A 123 7.60 18.79 4.51
C HIS A 123 7.70 17.87 5.72
N MET A 124 7.97 16.58 5.49
CA MET A 124 8.09 15.59 6.56
C MET A 124 9.13 16.00 7.61
N HIS A 125 10.30 16.45 7.16
CA HIS A 125 11.37 16.90 8.04
C HIS A 125 10.99 18.16 8.82
N SER A 126 10.23 19.09 8.20
CA SER A 126 9.71 20.27 8.89
C SER A 126 8.72 19.92 10.02
N CYS A 127 8.03 18.78 9.91
CA CYS A 127 7.17 18.21 10.95
C CYS A 127 7.94 17.36 11.98
N GLY A 128 9.27 17.21 11.85
CA GLY A 128 10.10 16.42 12.76
C GLY A 128 10.04 14.91 12.55
N TYR A 129 9.57 14.44 11.38
CA TYR A 129 9.52 13.01 11.04
C TYR A 129 10.62 12.63 10.05
N VAL A 130 10.98 11.34 10.05
CA VAL A 130 11.90 10.71 9.09
C VAL A 130 11.25 9.43 8.56
N HIS A 131 11.31 9.21 7.23
CA HIS A 131 10.61 8.11 6.58
C HIS A 131 11.28 6.73 6.75
N ARG A 132 12.62 6.68 6.72
CA ARG A 132 13.48 5.48 6.79
C ARG A 132 13.38 4.43 5.66
N ASP A 133 12.43 4.53 4.73
CA ASP A 133 12.23 3.54 3.66
C ASP A 133 11.88 4.18 2.30
N ILE A 134 12.72 5.11 1.84
CA ILE A 134 12.50 5.82 0.57
C ILE A 134 13.09 5.01 -0.58
N HIS A 135 12.22 4.50 -1.44
CA HIS A 135 12.58 3.82 -2.67
C HIS A 135 11.45 3.88 -3.70
N LEU A 136 11.71 3.54 -4.98
CA LEU A 136 10.74 3.68 -6.08
C LEU A 136 9.38 2.98 -5.88
N ARG A 137 9.29 1.92 -5.05
CA ARG A 137 7.98 1.29 -4.74
C ARG A 137 7.11 2.12 -3.77
N ASN A 138 7.73 3.05 -3.04
CA ASN A 138 7.08 3.91 -2.05
C ASN A 138 6.87 5.34 -2.58
N ILE A 139 7.07 5.54 -3.88
CA ILE A 139 6.79 6.80 -4.57
C ILE A 139 5.68 6.48 -5.55
N LEU A 140 4.49 6.97 -5.26
CA LEU A 140 3.28 6.72 -6.03
C LEU A 140 2.95 7.90 -6.92
N VAL A 141 2.26 7.63 -8.03
CA VAL A 141 1.73 8.63 -8.94
C VAL A 141 0.26 8.85 -8.63
N LYS A 142 -0.18 10.12 -8.55
CA LYS A 142 -1.60 10.42 -8.29
C LYS A 142 -2.47 9.99 -9.47
N LEU A 143 -3.68 9.51 -9.17
CA LEU A 143 -4.71 9.33 -10.19
C LEU A 143 -5.30 10.70 -10.60
N PRO A 144 -5.73 10.84 -11.86
CA PRO A 144 -6.45 12.02 -12.30
C PRO A 144 -7.81 12.12 -11.57
N SER A 145 -8.31 13.34 -11.37
CA SER A 145 -9.60 13.58 -10.72
C SER A 145 -10.77 12.92 -11.46
N SER A 146 -10.64 12.74 -12.79
CA SER A 146 -11.61 12.06 -13.64
C SER A 146 -11.90 10.62 -13.23
N PHE A 147 -10.94 9.96 -12.56
CA PHE A 147 -11.09 8.58 -12.09
C PHE A 147 -12.31 8.42 -11.16
N ASN A 148 -12.66 9.45 -10.39
CA ASN A 148 -13.82 9.42 -9.50
C ASN A 148 -15.18 9.49 -10.21
N HIS A 149 -15.21 9.77 -11.51
CA HIS A 149 -16.46 9.88 -12.28
C HIS A 149 -16.84 8.57 -12.97
N LEU A 150 -15.98 7.55 -12.92
CA LEU A 150 -16.24 6.25 -13.50
C LEU A 150 -17.26 5.49 -12.64
N SER A 151 -18.27 4.90 -13.28
CA SER A 151 -19.02 3.80 -12.67
C SER A 151 -18.12 2.58 -12.52
N VAL A 152 -18.52 1.59 -11.72
CA VAL A 152 -17.74 0.35 -11.57
C VAL A 152 -17.63 -0.39 -12.91
N GLU A 153 -18.69 -0.34 -13.73
CA GLU A 153 -18.72 -0.90 -15.07
C GLU A 153 -17.73 -0.18 -15.99
N GLN A 154 -17.78 1.16 -16.05
CA GLN A 154 -16.84 1.97 -16.86
C GLN A 154 -15.39 1.79 -16.41
N PHE A 155 -15.17 1.65 -15.11
CA PHE A 155 -13.87 1.34 -14.54
C PHE A 155 -13.32 0.01 -15.09
N TYR A 156 -14.11 -1.05 -15.13
CA TYR A 156 -13.67 -2.34 -15.68
C TYR A 156 -13.52 -2.31 -17.22
N GLU A 157 -14.32 -1.51 -17.93
CA GLU A 157 -14.13 -1.27 -19.36
C GLU A 157 -12.80 -0.58 -19.66
N GLU A 158 -12.38 0.37 -18.81
CA GLU A 158 -11.15 1.15 -19.01
C GLU A 158 -9.89 0.43 -18.51
N TYR A 159 -9.94 -0.20 -17.34
CA TYR A 159 -8.76 -0.77 -16.65
C TYR A 159 -8.68 -2.30 -16.67
N GLY A 160 -9.64 -2.96 -17.32
CA GLY A 160 -9.73 -4.41 -17.42
C GLY A 160 -10.48 -5.05 -16.27
N GLU A 161 -11.06 -6.23 -16.52
CA GLU A 161 -11.87 -6.95 -15.54
C GLU A 161 -11.06 -7.54 -14.38
N LEU A 162 -11.75 -7.81 -13.27
CA LEU A 162 -11.19 -8.46 -12.09
C LEU A 162 -10.51 -9.81 -12.42
N GLU A 163 -9.21 -9.88 -12.19
CA GLU A 163 -8.44 -11.11 -12.37
C GLU A 163 -8.36 -11.94 -11.08
N THR A 164 -8.64 -13.24 -11.19
CA THR A 164 -8.52 -14.18 -10.07
C THR A 164 -7.79 -15.46 -10.45
N VAL A 165 -7.06 -16.03 -9.49
CA VAL A 165 -6.40 -17.33 -9.62
C VAL A 165 -6.97 -18.32 -8.62
N PRO A 166 -7.17 -19.60 -8.99
CA PRO A 166 -7.62 -20.62 -8.06
C PRO A 166 -6.54 -20.90 -7.00
N ILE A 167 -6.96 -21.11 -5.76
CA ILE A 167 -6.09 -21.57 -4.68
C ILE A 167 -6.30 -23.06 -4.52
N THR A 168 -5.21 -23.83 -4.55
CA THR A 168 -5.23 -25.29 -4.35
C THR A 168 -4.29 -25.69 -3.22
N GLY A 169 -4.67 -26.73 -2.48
CA GLY A 169 -3.79 -27.35 -1.50
C GLY A 169 -2.58 -27.95 -2.19
N ARG A 170 -1.38 -27.74 -1.65
CA ARG A 170 -0.13 -28.29 -2.23
C ARG A 170 -0.15 -29.82 -2.33
N ASP A 171 -0.87 -30.47 -1.43
CA ASP A 171 -1.07 -31.92 -1.38
C ASP A 171 -2.32 -32.40 -2.15
N GLY A 172 -2.97 -31.51 -2.89
CA GLY A 172 -4.20 -31.81 -3.65
C GLY A 172 -5.45 -32.00 -2.78
N LYS A 173 -5.36 -31.80 -1.45
CA LYS A 173 -6.52 -31.94 -0.57
C LYS A 173 -7.45 -30.73 -0.63
N PRO A 174 -8.73 -30.90 -0.26
CA PRO A 174 -9.67 -29.79 -0.14
C PRO A 174 -9.14 -28.72 0.81
N LEU A 175 -9.36 -27.46 0.45
CA LEU A 175 -9.00 -26.33 1.31
C LEU A 175 -9.83 -26.34 2.60
N PRO A 176 -9.26 -25.95 3.75
CA PRO A 176 -10.02 -25.74 4.97
C PRO A 176 -11.14 -24.71 4.76
N PRO A 177 -12.28 -24.80 5.48
CA PRO A 177 -13.47 -23.96 5.24
C PRO A 177 -13.21 -22.45 5.28
N ASN A 178 -12.17 -22.00 5.97
CA ASN A 178 -11.87 -20.59 6.12
C ASN A 178 -10.84 -20.05 5.11
N VAL A 179 -10.25 -20.92 4.29
CA VAL A 179 -9.28 -20.53 3.26
C VAL A 179 -10.05 -20.17 1.98
N PRO A 180 -9.83 -18.98 1.41
CA PRO A 180 -10.45 -18.61 0.13
C PRO A 180 -10.10 -19.61 -0.97
N THR A 181 -11.06 -19.87 -1.87
CA THR A 181 -10.84 -20.73 -3.05
C THR A 181 -10.21 -20.00 -4.22
N LYS A 182 -10.20 -18.66 -4.19
CA LYS A 182 -9.61 -17.79 -5.21
C LYS A 182 -8.77 -16.69 -4.56
N ALA A 183 -7.65 -16.35 -5.18
CA ALA A 183 -6.90 -15.13 -4.91
C ALA A 183 -7.18 -14.09 -5.99
N VAL A 184 -7.23 -12.83 -5.62
CA VAL A 184 -7.35 -11.69 -6.52
C VAL A 184 -5.94 -11.22 -6.88
N ILE A 185 -5.67 -11.11 -8.17
CA ILE A 185 -4.42 -10.51 -8.67
C ILE A 185 -4.53 -8.99 -8.46
N SER A 186 -3.44 -8.34 -8.07
CA SER A 186 -3.45 -6.89 -7.95
C SER A 186 -3.71 -6.25 -9.31
N LEU A 187 -4.68 -5.35 -9.36
CA LEU A 187 -4.98 -4.48 -10.47
C LEU A 187 -3.74 -3.70 -10.89
N ASN A 188 -3.52 -3.60 -12.21
CA ASN A 188 -2.50 -2.73 -12.77
C ASN A 188 -3.14 -1.47 -13.37
N LEU A 189 -3.08 -0.36 -12.64
CA LEU A 189 -3.46 0.97 -13.13
C LEU A 189 -2.28 1.72 -13.77
N GLY A 190 -1.12 1.06 -13.86
CA GLY A 190 0.15 1.66 -14.21
C GLY A 190 0.24 2.17 -15.64
N MET A 191 1.30 2.93 -15.87
CA MET A 191 1.68 3.47 -17.16
C MET A 191 3.19 3.35 -17.29
N ASP A 192 3.68 3.13 -18.50
CA ASP A 192 5.12 2.96 -18.74
C ASP A 192 5.84 4.30 -18.62
N ALA A 193 7.11 4.27 -18.20
CA ALA A 193 7.91 5.48 -17.97
C ALA A 193 7.97 6.43 -19.18
N ASP A 194 7.93 5.89 -20.40
CA ASP A 194 7.95 6.65 -21.66
C ASP A 194 6.63 7.38 -21.94
N ASP A 195 5.53 6.92 -21.35
CA ASP A 195 4.20 7.53 -21.51
C ASP A 195 3.97 8.72 -20.58
N PHE A 196 4.79 8.88 -19.54
CA PHE A 196 4.66 9.97 -18.59
C PHE A 196 4.75 11.33 -19.28
N LYS A 197 3.85 12.22 -18.89
CA LYS A 197 3.86 13.64 -19.23
C LYS A 197 4.06 14.47 -17.98
N LEU A 198 4.30 15.76 -18.17
CA LEU A 198 4.54 16.69 -17.06
C LEU A 198 3.37 16.70 -16.04
N HIS A 199 2.12 16.52 -16.49
CA HIS A 199 0.96 16.48 -15.59
C HIS A 199 0.87 15.19 -14.75
N ASP A 200 1.62 14.13 -15.09
CA ASP A 200 1.68 12.88 -14.31
C ASP A 200 2.75 12.94 -13.20
N THR A 201 3.46 14.06 -13.08
CA THR A 201 4.61 14.18 -12.17
C THR A 201 4.23 14.53 -10.73
N HIS A 202 2.93 14.57 -10.44
CA HIS A 202 2.39 14.74 -9.09
C HIS A 202 2.50 13.44 -8.29
N VAL A 203 3.53 13.36 -7.45
CA VAL A 203 3.82 12.18 -6.64
C VAL A 203 3.18 12.21 -5.26
N LEU A 204 3.07 11.04 -4.66
CA LEU A 204 2.78 10.80 -3.25
C LEU A 204 3.88 9.92 -2.66
N LEU A 205 4.47 10.33 -1.55
CA LEU A 205 5.35 9.47 -0.75
C LEU A 205 4.47 8.56 0.12
N SER A 206 4.65 7.25 0.05
CA SER A 206 3.78 6.26 0.70
C SER A 206 4.56 5.32 1.63
N ASP A 207 3.81 4.55 2.43
CA ASP A 207 4.33 3.54 3.37
C ASP A 207 5.12 4.14 4.54
N PHE A 208 4.38 4.65 5.51
CA PHE A 208 4.94 5.32 6.69
C PHE A 208 5.09 4.35 7.86
N ALA A 209 4.99 3.03 7.63
CA ALA A 209 5.08 2.02 8.67
C ALA A 209 6.39 2.08 9.45
N GLU A 210 7.48 2.40 8.75
CA GLU A 210 8.81 2.59 9.31
C GLU A 210 9.11 4.06 9.65
N SER A 211 8.16 4.98 9.52
CA SER A 211 8.42 6.39 9.84
C SER A 211 8.45 6.65 11.36
N TYR A 212 9.24 7.63 11.78
CA TYR A 212 9.36 7.98 13.20
C TYR A 212 9.73 9.44 13.42
N CYS A 213 9.50 9.94 14.64
CA CYS A 213 9.86 11.28 15.08
C CYS A 213 10.96 11.19 16.16
N PRO A 214 12.21 11.59 15.86
CA PRO A 214 13.36 11.39 16.76
C PRO A 214 13.23 12.06 18.14
N SER A 215 12.49 13.15 18.22
CA SER A 215 12.22 13.88 19.47
C SER A 215 11.17 13.21 20.35
N SER A 216 10.44 12.22 19.83
CA SER A 216 9.38 11.51 20.56
C SER A 216 9.80 10.13 21.09
N GLU A 217 10.97 9.62 20.68
CA GLU A 217 11.45 8.30 21.11
C GLU A 217 12.22 8.35 22.44
N THR A 218 11.96 7.38 23.31
CA THR A 218 12.80 7.11 24.47
C THR A 218 14.11 6.42 24.04
N PRO A 219 15.21 6.48 24.84
CA PRO A 219 16.47 5.82 24.51
C PRO A 219 16.37 4.30 24.27
N GLU A 220 15.38 3.64 24.87
CA GLU A 220 15.13 2.20 24.76
C GLU A 220 14.56 1.82 23.37
N GLU A 221 13.69 2.65 22.82
CA GLU A 221 13.11 2.48 21.47
C GLU A 221 14.18 2.62 20.38
N ARG A 222 15.13 3.55 20.57
CA ARG A 222 16.27 3.77 19.65
C ARG A 222 17.17 2.53 19.50
N THR A 223 17.29 1.74 20.56
CA THR A 223 18.19 0.58 20.62
C THR A 223 17.54 -0.65 19.98
N ALA A 224 16.23 -0.84 20.17
CA ALA A 224 15.47 -1.94 19.55
C ALA A 224 15.44 -1.86 18.01
N THR A 225 15.33 -0.65 17.43
CA THR A 225 15.36 -0.45 15.98
C THR A 225 16.72 -0.75 15.34
N HIS A 226 17.83 -0.53 16.06
CA HIS A 226 19.17 -0.84 15.56
C HIS A 226 19.51 -2.34 15.62
N HIS A 227 19.01 -3.07 16.63
CA HIS A 227 19.28 -4.51 16.73
C HIS A 227 18.49 -5.35 15.71
N LEU A 228 17.26 -4.97 15.36
CA LEU A 228 16.52 -5.65 14.28
C LEU A 228 17.15 -5.47 12.90
N GLN A 229 17.87 -4.37 12.64
CA GLN A 229 18.58 -4.16 11.37
C GLN A 229 19.81 -5.07 11.20
N HIS A 230 20.48 -5.45 12.29
CA HIS A 230 21.65 -6.33 12.24
C HIS A 230 21.27 -7.82 12.14
N ASP A 231 20.14 -8.25 12.72
CA ASP A 231 19.69 -9.66 12.69
C ASP A 231 18.97 -10.07 11.38
N LEU A 232 18.76 -9.13 10.45
CA LEU A 232 18.19 -9.38 9.12
C LEU A 232 19.25 -9.58 8.02
N GLN A 233 20.52 -9.81 8.37
CA GLN A 233 21.46 -10.38 7.42
C GLN A 233 20.92 -11.73 6.93
N LYS A 234 20.76 -11.88 5.61
CA LYS A 234 20.27 -13.12 4.99
C LYS A 234 21.02 -14.31 5.61
N PRO A 235 20.33 -15.28 6.24
CA PRO A 235 21.01 -16.48 6.68
C PRO A 235 21.60 -17.16 5.44
N ASP A 236 22.89 -17.49 5.52
CA ASP A 236 23.58 -18.36 4.59
C ASP A 236 22.67 -19.52 4.16
N SER A 237 22.69 -19.82 2.87
CA SER A 237 21.75 -20.69 2.15
C SER A 237 21.81 -22.18 2.53
N ASN A 238 22.18 -22.54 3.76
CA ASN A 238 22.36 -23.92 4.18
C ASN A 238 21.82 -24.29 5.58
N ARG A 239 20.89 -23.52 6.15
CA ARG A 239 20.17 -23.97 7.37
C ARG A 239 18.66 -23.92 7.19
N ARG A 240 18.04 -25.10 7.19
CA ARG A 240 16.59 -25.30 7.24
C ARG A 240 16.04 -24.86 8.61
N PRO A 241 15.01 -24.02 8.68
CA PRO A 241 14.22 -23.88 9.89
C PRO A 241 13.00 -24.82 9.82
N LEU A 242 12.87 -25.66 10.85
CA LEU A 242 11.64 -26.39 11.18
C LEU A 242 10.66 -25.38 11.80
N PHE A 243 9.60 -25.01 11.09
CA PHE A 243 8.46 -24.30 11.67
C PHE A 243 7.21 -25.18 11.64
N HIS A 244 6.69 -25.43 12.84
CA HIS A 244 5.50 -26.20 13.11
C HIS A 244 4.25 -25.38 12.73
N THR A 245 3.42 -25.96 11.88
CA THR A 245 2.19 -25.40 11.30
C THR A 245 1.08 -25.17 12.33
N ARG A 246 0.50 -23.96 12.35
CA ARG A 246 -0.92 -23.73 12.70
C ARG A 246 -1.54 -22.70 11.74
N LEU A 247 -2.67 -23.08 11.16
CA LEU A 247 -3.31 -22.50 9.97
C LEU A 247 -3.95 -21.13 10.24
N ILE A 248 -3.81 -20.20 9.29
CA ILE A 248 -4.35 -18.83 9.36
C ILE A 248 -5.18 -18.57 8.12
N SER A 249 -6.41 -18.10 8.30
CA SER A 249 -7.41 -18.08 7.25
C SER A 249 -8.22 -16.78 7.29
N ARG A 250 -8.31 -16.10 6.13
CA ARG A 250 -9.08 -14.89 5.79
C ARG A 250 -8.34 -13.57 5.49
N VAL A 251 -7.03 -13.45 5.68
CA VAL A 251 -6.25 -12.29 5.15
C VAL A 251 -5.04 -12.68 4.29
N TRP A 252 -4.79 -13.97 4.15
CA TRP A 252 -3.73 -14.47 3.28
C TRP A 252 -4.25 -14.69 1.86
N GLN A 253 -4.06 -13.70 0.98
CA GLN A 253 -3.81 -13.98 -0.44
C GLN A 253 -2.28 -13.92 -0.62
N TRP A 254 -1.61 -15.07 -0.50
CA TRP A 254 -0.16 -15.18 -0.60
C TRP A 254 0.36 -14.85 -2.00
N ARG A 255 1.32 -13.92 -2.01
CA ARG A 255 2.66 -13.97 -2.63
C ARG A 255 2.87 -14.97 -3.78
N PHE A 256 2.67 -14.53 -5.01
CA PHE A 256 3.54 -14.85 -6.15
C PHE A 256 3.49 -13.71 -7.16
N GLY A 257 4.59 -12.97 -7.29
CA GLY A 257 4.88 -12.16 -8.47
C GLY A 257 5.67 -13.03 -9.47
N ARG A 258 5.39 -12.86 -10.75
CA ARG A 258 5.95 -13.62 -11.86
C ARG A 258 7.49 -13.62 -11.82
N TYR A 259 8.09 -14.77 -11.55
CA TYR A 259 9.41 -15.13 -12.03
C TYR A 259 9.23 -16.49 -12.69
N TRP A 260 9.10 -16.52 -14.02
CA TRP A 260 9.43 -17.62 -14.94
C TRP A 260 9.07 -17.17 -16.36
N ALA A 261 10.05 -16.61 -17.07
CA ALA A 261 10.44 -16.91 -18.45
C ALA A 261 11.66 -16.05 -18.78
#